data_AF-A0A9Q2KU42-F1
#
_entry.id   AF-A0A9Q2KU42-F1
#
_cell.length_a   1.000
_cell.length_b   1.000
_cell.length_c   1.000
_cell.angle_alpha   90.00
_cell.angle_beta   90.00
_cell.angle_gamma   90.00
#
_symmetry.space_group_name_H-M   'P 1'
#
loop_
_entity.id
_entity.type
_entity.pdbx_description
1 polymer ?
#
loop_
_entity_poly.entity_id
_entity_poly.type
_entity_poly.pdbx_seq_one_letter_code
_entity_poly.pdbx_strand_id
1 'polypeptide(L)'
;HQVRMDNGQSLDMKIDDEEPVSVSDSESHVGSDNVAWAWDKLRTGKRVIVSGEGVKGAVFTLNGAGKVLPAFGDSGCLPKYALP
;
A
#
# COMPACT_ATOMS: atom_id res chain seq x y z
N HIS A 1 19.69 1.57 -6.94
CA HIS A 1 18.36 1.29 -7.50
C HIS A 1 17.42 2.42 -7.08
N GLN A 2 16.95 3.23 -8.03
CA GLN A 2 15.87 4.19 -7.77
C GLN A 2 14.55 3.43 -7.97
N VAL A 3 13.69 3.43 -6.96
CA VAL A 3 12.30 2.98 -7.08
C VAL A 3 11.49 4.22 -7.45
N ARG A 4 10.91 4.24 -8.64
CA ARG A 4 9.98 5.31 -9.07
C ARG A 4 8.56 4.76 -8.96
N MET A 5 7.69 5.49 -8.26
CA MET A 5 6.24 5.23 -8.25
C MET A 5 5.61 5.69 -9.57
N ASP A 6 6.29 6.59 -10.29
CA ASP A 6 5.74 7.24 -11.48
C ASP A 6 6.41 6.62 -12.72
N ASN A 7 5.63 5.83 -13.45
CA ASN A 7 5.90 5.20 -14.75
C ASN A 7 6.71 3.90 -14.77
N GLY A 8 5.98 2.79 -14.93
CA GLY A 8 6.47 1.54 -15.52
C GLY A 8 7.12 0.55 -14.55
N GLN A 9 7.10 0.81 -13.25
CA GLN A 9 7.62 -0.12 -12.24
C GLN A 9 6.48 -0.53 -11.31
N SER A 10 6.29 -1.84 -11.11
CA SER A 10 5.27 -2.32 -10.17
C SER A 10 5.78 -2.23 -8.73
N LEU A 11 4.93 -1.74 -7.85
CA LEU A 11 5.02 -1.87 -6.40
C LEU A 11 3.79 -2.65 -5.94
N ASP A 12 4.03 -3.88 -5.51
CA ASP A 12 2.99 -4.79 -5.05
C ASP A 12 3.13 -5.01 -3.55
N MET A 13 1.98 -5.00 -2.85
CA MET A 13 1.89 -5.29 -1.44
C MET A 13 1.05 -6.54 -1.20
N LYS A 14 1.63 -7.50 -0.49
CA LYS A 14 0.90 -8.64 0.06
C LYS A 14 0.85 -8.53 1.57
N ILE A 15 -0.36 -8.47 2.13
CA ILE A 15 -0.58 -8.43 3.57
C ILE A 15 -0.93 -9.83 4.06
N ASP A 16 -0.22 -10.29 5.08
CA ASP A 16 -0.40 -11.62 5.68
C ASP A 16 -0.41 -12.74 4.62
N ASP A 17 -1.56 -13.38 4.40
CA ASP A 17 -1.77 -14.46 3.44
C ASP A 17 -2.68 -14.06 2.27
N GLU A 18 -3.06 -12.78 2.19
CA GLU A 18 -3.95 -12.25 1.14
C GLU A 18 -3.23 -12.19 -0.23
N GLU A 19 -4.02 -11.96 -1.28
CA GLU A 19 -3.45 -11.78 -2.63
C GLU A 19 -2.66 -10.47 -2.71
N PRO A 20 -1.52 -10.43 -3.43
CA PRO A 20 -0.80 -9.20 -3.68
C PRO A 20 -1.65 -8.21 -4.48
N VAL A 21 -1.63 -6.94 -4.08
CA VAL A 21 -2.27 -5.85 -4.84
C VAL A 21 -1.21 -4.86 -5.30
N SER A 22 -1.38 -4.34 -6.52
CA SER A 22 -0.53 -3.25 -7.01
C SER A 22 -0.99 -1.92 -6.44
N VAL A 23 -0.05 -1.22 -5.80
CA VAL A 23 -0.23 0.14 -5.24
C VAL A 23 0.55 1.19 -6.05
N SER A 24 0.97 0.81 -7.26
CA SER A 24 1.85 1.60 -8.13
C SER A 24 1.16 2.81 -8.78
N ASP A 25 -0.16 2.76 -8.93
CA ASP A 25 -0.94 3.77 -9.66
C ASP A 25 -2.01 4.40 -8.77
N SER A 26 -1.59 5.23 -7.82
CA SER A 26 -2.54 5.95 -6.95
C SER A 26 -3.38 7.00 -7.70
N GLU A 27 -3.09 7.28 -8.97
CA GLU A 27 -3.77 8.29 -9.78
C GLU A 27 -4.90 7.73 -10.66
N SER A 28 -5.12 6.41 -10.66
CA SER A 28 -6.34 5.79 -11.19
C SER A 28 -7.32 5.42 -10.07
N HIS A 29 -8.60 5.22 -10.43
CA HIS A 29 -9.62 4.75 -9.48
C HIS A 29 -9.22 3.41 -8.83
N VAL A 30 -8.78 2.45 -9.64
CA VAL A 30 -8.40 1.11 -9.17
C VAL A 30 -7.20 1.17 -8.23
N GLY A 31 -6.15 1.91 -8.58
CA GLY A 31 -4.99 1.97 -7.70
C GLY A 31 -5.21 2.86 -6.47
N SER A 32 -6.08 3.87 -6.54
CA SER A 32 -6.58 4.59 -5.35
C SER A 32 -7.28 3.64 -4.36
N ASP A 33 -8.15 2.75 -4.85
CA ASP A 33 -8.82 1.74 -4.02
C ASP A 33 -7.83 0.73 -3.43
N ASN A 34 -6.86 0.28 -4.23
CA ASN A 34 -5.81 -0.61 -3.74
C ASN A 34 -4.95 0.03 -2.65
N VAL A 35 -4.63 1.32 -2.78
CA VAL A 35 -3.90 2.08 -1.77
C VAL A 35 -4.72 2.21 -0.48
N ALA A 36 -6.02 2.52 -0.59
CA ALA A 36 -6.92 2.61 0.56
C ALA A 36 -7.02 1.27 1.30
N TRP A 37 -7.24 0.19 0.55
CA TRP A 37 -7.26 -1.17 1.07
C TRP A 37 -5.92 -1.53 1.74
N ALA A 38 -4.80 -1.27 1.08
CA ALA A 38 -3.47 -1.60 1.61
C ALA A 38 -3.19 -0.83 2.90
N TRP A 39 -3.60 0.43 2.98
CA TRP A 39 -3.45 1.25 4.18
C TRP A 39 -4.22 0.68 5.38
N ASP A 40 -5.46 0.27 5.19
CA ASP A 40 -6.26 -0.35 6.25
C ASP A 40 -5.63 -1.68 6.72
N LYS A 41 -5.15 -2.47 5.77
CA LYS A 41 -4.47 -3.74 6.05
C LYS A 41 -3.12 -3.57 6.74
N LEU A 42 -2.37 -2.51 6.45
CA LEU A 42 -1.14 -2.18 7.19
C LEU A 42 -1.43 -1.88 8.67
N ARG A 43 -2.61 -1.32 8.98
CA ARG A 43 -3.03 -1.02 10.36
C ARG A 43 -3.41 -2.27 11.15
N THR A 44 -3.99 -3.25 10.48
CA THR A 44 -4.67 -4.40 11.12
C THR A 44 -3.93 -5.74 10.96
N GLY A 45 -3.13 -5.88 9.92
CA GLY A 45 -2.38 -7.09 9.59
C GLY A 45 -1.13 -7.29 10.46
N LYS A 46 -0.44 -8.42 10.24
CA LYS A 46 0.74 -8.82 11.04
C LYS A 46 2.05 -8.66 10.27
N ARG A 47 2.03 -8.88 8.96
CA ARG A 47 3.18 -8.75 8.07
C ARG A 47 2.78 -8.16 6.73
N VAL A 48 3.71 -7.45 6.10
CA VAL A 48 3.61 -7.03 4.71
C VAL A 48 4.83 -7.53 3.94
N ILE A 49 4.59 -8.04 2.74
CA ILE A 49 5.62 -8.28 1.75
C ILE A 49 5.49 -7.18 0.71
N VAL A 50 6.56 -6.42 0.51
CA VAL A 50 6.67 -5.39 -0.52
C VAL A 50 7.55 -5.93 -1.62
N SER A 51 7.02 -6.01 -2.83
CA SER A 51 7.72 -6.53 -4.01
C SER A 51 7.45 -5.65 -5.23
N GLY A 52 8.12 -5.97 -6.34
CA GLY A 52 7.97 -5.25 -7.58
C GLY A 52 8.76 -5.91 -8.69
N GLU A 53 8.50 -5.51 -9.93
CA GLU A 53 9.21 -6.04 -11.08
C GLU A 53 10.73 -5.79 -10.95
N GLY A 54 11.52 -6.87 -11.07
CA GLY A 54 12.98 -6.80 -11.01
C GLY A 54 13.57 -6.53 -9.62
N VAL A 55 12.76 -6.43 -8.56
CA VAL A 55 13.23 -6.23 -7.18
C VAL A 55 12.90 -7.40 -6.26
N LYS A 56 13.86 -7.75 -5.39
CA LYS A 56 13.66 -8.80 -4.39
C LYS A 56 12.64 -8.32 -3.35
N GLY A 57 11.61 -9.12 -3.12
CA GLY A 57 10.61 -8.83 -2.09
C GLY A 57 11.23 -8.68 -0.70
N ALA A 58 10.77 -7.68 0.04
CA ALA A 58 11.14 -7.41 1.43
C ALA A 58 9.95 -7.69 2.35
N VAL A 59 10.22 -8.24 3.54
CA VAL A 59 9.19 -8.58 4.53
C VAL A 59 9.33 -7.66 5.74
N PHE A 60 8.22 -7.06 6.15
CA PHE A 60 8.14 -6.22 7.34
C PHE A 60 7.08 -6.77 8.30
N THR A 61 7.35 -6.69 9.61
CA THR A 61 6.38 -7.02 10.66
C THR A 61 5.64 -5.76 11.09
N LEU A 62 4.31 -5.84 11.15
CA LEU A 62 3.40 -4.73 11.48
C LEU A 62 3.07 -4.68 12.98
N ASN A 63 4.09 -4.71 13.83
CA ASN A 63 3.87 -4.75 15.27
C ASN A 63 3.40 -3.38 15.82
N GLY A 64 2.09 -3.24 16.02
CA GLY A 64 1.48 -2.01 16.53
C GLY A 64 1.33 -0.90 15.49
N ALA A 65 1.43 -1.23 14.19
CA ALA A 65 1.33 -0.26 13.10
C ALA A 65 0.03 0.58 13.18
N GLY A 66 -1.12 -0.04 13.48
CA GLY A 66 -2.40 0.66 13.64
C GLY A 66 -2.47 1.68 14.78
N LYS A 67 -1.50 1.71 15.71
CA LYS A 67 -1.39 2.73 16.77
C LYS A 67 -0.67 3.99 16.32
N VAL A 68 0.11 3.91 15.24
CA VAL A 68 0.97 5.00 14.75
C VAL A 68 0.48 5.51 13.41
N LEU A 69 0.04 4.61 12.53
CA LEU A 69 -0.64 4.98 11.31
C LEU A 69 -2.01 5.59 11.68
N PRO A 70 -2.41 6.72 11.10
CA PRO A 70 -3.78 7.23 11.22
C PRO A 70 -4.76 6.35 10.42
N ALA A 71 -6.05 6.46 10.74
CA ALA A 71 -7.08 5.89 9.88
C ALA A 71 -7.03 6.59 8.52
N PHE A 72 -7.46 5.89 7.48
CA PHE A 72 -7.51 6.48 6.15
C PHE A 72 -8.54 7.62 6.11
N GLY A 73 -8.18 8.76 5.54
CA GLY A 73 -9.00 9.98 5.57
C GLY A 73 -8.85 10.84 6.83
N ASP A 74 -8.24 10.33 7.90
CA ASP A 74 -7.83 11.17 9.02
C ASP A 74 -6.49 11.86 8.71
N SER A 75 -6.35 13.12 9.12
CA SER A 75 -5.06 13.86 9.07
C SER A 75 -4.48 14.10 7.67
N GLY A 76 -5.29 14.10 6.61
CA GLY A 76 -4.89 14.51 5.27
C GLY A 76 -4.33 13.41 4.36
N CYS A 77 -4.33 12.14 4.81
CA CYS A 77 -4.13 10.99 3.91
C CYS A 77 -5.44 10.68 3.17
N LEU A 78 -5.75 11.48 2.15
CA LEU A 78 -6.90 11.29 1.26
C LEU A 78 -6.41 10.94 -0.15
N PRO A 79 -6.90 9.84 -0.76
CA PRO A 79 -6.77 9.65 -2.20
C PRO A 79 -7.45 10.77 -2.95
N LYS A 80 -6.90 11.07 -4.13
CA LYS A 80 -7.46 12.03 -5.07
C LYS A 80 -8.94 11.77 -5.40
N TYR A 81 -9.38 10.50 -5.35
CA TYR A 81 -10.75 10.07 -5.68
C TYR A 81 -11.59 9.62 -4.49
N ALA A 82 -11.10 9.79 -3.25
CA ALA A 82 -11.88 9.42 -2.05
C ALA A 82 -12.88 10.50 -1.62
N LEU A 83 -12.90 11.65 -2.30
CA LEU A 83 -13.89 12.71 -2.08
C LEU A 83 -15.01 12.54 -3.12
N PRO A 84 -16.30 12.59 -2.70
CA PRO A 84 -17.44 12.52 -3.61
C PRO A 84 -17.51 13.70 -4.58
#